data_AF-B2JUM6-F1
#
_entry.id   AF-B2JUM6-F1
#
_cell.length_a   1.000
_cell.length_b   1.000
_cell.length_c   1.000
_cell.angle_alpha   90.00
_cell.angle_beta   90.00
_cell.angle_gamma   90.00
#
_symmetry.space_group_name_H-M   'P 1'
#
loop_
_entity.id
_entity.type
_entity.pdbx_description
1 polymer ?
#
loop_
_entity_poly.entity_id
_entity_poly.type
_entity_poly.pdbx_seq_one_letter_code
_entity_poly.pdbx_strand_id
1 'polypeptide(L)'
;MRVGKPVKALPQPLCDYCGAKATLARAGDESYPYRDDHGAVWVCSPCEAWIGIHARSTRNVPLGRLADAALREAKSRLHDALEPLVAAKVRRDGVNAFEARSKAIRWVATELRIDPLPSSIHMLSLDQCEQALRFVEAFMAARRGS
;
A
#
# COMPACT_ATOMS: atom_id res chain seq x y z
N MET A 1 12.14 42.08 -11.30
CA MET A 1 11.03 41.12 -11.55
C MET A 1 11.37 39.81 -10.86
N ARG A 2 10.62 39.40 -9.82
CA ARG A 2 10.77 38.06 -9.24
C ARG A 2 10.06 37.07 -10.16
N VAL A 3 10.82 36.32 -10.96
CA VAL A 3 10.28 35.17 -11.69
C VAL A 3 9.79 34.18 -10.62
N GLY A 4 8.48 33.97 -10.54
CA GLY A 4 7.90 33.00 -9.61
C GLY A 4 8.50 31.62 -9.87
N LYS A 5 8.87 30.89 -8.81
CA LYS A 5 9.32 29.50 -8.93
C LYS A 5 8.24 28.71 -9.70
N PRO A 6 8.59 27.93 -10.74
CA PRO A 6 7.62 27.15 -11.49
C PRO A 6 6.86 26.21 -10.55
N VAL A 7 5.53 26.26 -10.63
CA VAL A 7 4.65 25.37 -9.88
C VAL A 7 4.94 23.95 -10.32
N LYS A 8 5.45 23.11 -9.42
CA LYS A 8 5.71 21.71 -9.70
C LYS A 8 4.38 21.03 -10.04
N ALA A 9 4.31 20.37 -11.19
CA ALA A 9 3.14 19.61 -11.61
C ALA A 9 2.73 18.58 -10.53
N LEU A 10 1.43 18.31 -10.44
CA LEU A 10 0.90 17.23 -9.60
C LEU A 10 1.48 15.89 -10.07
N PRO A 11 1.77 14.95 -9.15
CA PRO A 11 2.10 13.59 -9.53
C PRO A 11 0.92 13.01 -10.32
N GLN A 12 1.19 12.48 -11.50
CA GLN A 12 0.21 11.74 -12.30
C GLN A 12 0.69 10.29 -12.40
N PRO A 13 0.26 9.41 -11.48
CA PRO A 13 0.70 8.03 -11.49
C PRO A 13 0.19 7.32 -12.74
N LEU A 14 1.02 6.43 -13.29
CA LEU A 14 0.63 5.54 -14.37
C LEU A 14 0.07 4.25 -13.77
N CYS A 15 -0.92 3.67 -14.44
CA CYS A 15 -1.44 2.36 -14.11
C CYS A 15 -0.44 1.29 -14.52
N ASP A 16 -0.02 0.43 -13.59
CA ASP A 16 0.94 -0.65 -13.88
C ASP A 16 0.36 -1.72 -14.82
N TYR A 17 -0.96 -1.79 -14.97
CA TYR A 17 -1.64 -2.80 -15.78
C TYR A 17 -1.75 -2.38 -17.25
N CYS A 18 -2.23 -1.16 -17.52
CA CYS A 18 -2.48 -0.68 -18.88
C CYS A 18 -1.58 0.49 -19.32
N GLY A 19 -0.72 1.02 -18.44
CA GLY A 19 0.13 2.18 -18.72
C GLY A 19 -0.61 3.52 -18.79
N ALA A 20 -1.94 3.53 -18.69
CA ALA A 20 -2.72 4.77 -18.75
C ALA A 20 -2.47 5.66 -17.53
N LYS A 21 -2.62 6.96 -17.72
CA LYS A 21 -2.57 7.95 -16.65
C LYS A 21 -3.78 7.81 -15.75
N ALA A 22 -3.54 7.68 -14.44
CA ALA A 22 -4.63 7.69 -13.46
C ALA A 22 -5.23 9.09 -13.33
N THR A 23 -6.53 9.13 -13.01
CA THR A 23 -7.27 10.35 -12.73
C THR A 23 -7.49 10.50 -11.23
N LEU A 24 -7.53 11.74 -10.73
CA LEU A 24 -7.84 12.00 -9.33
C LEU A 24 -9.37 12.04 -9.17
N ALA A 25 -9.91 11.19 -8.31
CA ALA A 25 -11.33 11.13 -7.97
C ALA A 25 -11.56 11.49 -6.49
N ARG A 26 -12.73 12.05 -6.19
CA ARG A 26 -13.20 12.44 -4.85
C ARG A 26 -14.62 11.93 -4.62
N ALA A 27 -15.05 11.94 -3.36
CA ALA A 27 -16.41 11.59 -3.00
C ALA A 27 -17.44 12.37 -3.84
N GLY A 28 -18.36 11.63 -4.48
CA GLY A 28 -19.36 12.18 -5.41
C GLY A 28 -19.00 12.08 -6.89
N ASP A 29 -17.73 11.84 -7.24
CA ASP A 29 -17.34 11.58 -8.64
C ASP A 29 -17.77 10.16 -9.06
N GLU A 30 -18.19 9.98 -10.31
CA GLU A 30 -18.61 8.68 -10.86
C GLU A 30 -17.50 7.61 -10.76
N SER A 31 -16.24 8.03 -10.94
CA SER A 31 -15.08 7.13 -10.87
C SER A 31 -14.61 6.82 -9.43
N TYR A 32 -15.24 7.40 -8.41
CA TYR A 32 -14.82 7.22 -7.04
C TYR A 32 -15.24 5.84 -6.50
N PRO A 33 -14.31 5.04 -5.97
CA PRO A 33 -14.56 3.61 -5.70
C PRO A 33 -15.34 3.35 -4.42
N TYR A 34 -15.55 4.36 -3.57
CA TYR A 34 -16.21 4.21 -2.27
C TYR A 34 -17.55 4.93 -2.24
N ARG A 35 -18.47 4.43 -1.41
CA ARG A 35 -19.74 5.13 -1.13
C ARG A 35 -19.55 6.32 -0.20
N ASP A 36 -18.66 6.16 0.79
CA ASP A 36 -18.37 7.17 1.80
C ASP A 36 -17.09 7.96 1.46
N ASP A 37 -16.95 9.14 2.06
CA ASP A 37 -15.76 9.97 1.87
C ASP A 37 -14.56 9.41 2.65
N HIS A 38 -13.54 9.00 1.90
CA HIS A 38 -12.24 8.49 2.38
C HIS A 38 -11.09 9.36 1.87
N GLY A 39 -11.39 10.58 1.40
CA GLY A 39 -10.45 11.47 0.75
C GLY A 39 -10.18 11.12 -0.70
N ALA A 40 -9.36 11.95 -1.34
CA ALA A 40 -9.07 11.79 -2.77
C ALA A 40 -8.26 10.52 -3.06
N VAL A 41 -8.55 9.89 -4.19
CA VAL A 41 -7.88 8.68 -4.67
C VAL A 41 -7.46 8.84 -6.13
N TRP A 42 -6.38 8.18 -6.52
CA TRP A 42 -6.01 8.02 -7.93
C TRP A 42 -6.66 6.77 -8.48
N VAL A 43 -7.36 6.88 -9.60
CA VAL A 43 -8.16 5.81 -10.20
C VAL A 43 -7.75 5.58 -11.65
N CYS A 44 -7.72 4.31 -12.04
CA CYS A 44 -7.70 3.85 -13.41
C CYS A 44 -8.98 3.04 -13.63
N SER A 45 -10.01 3.67 -14.19
CA SER A 45 -11.31 3.03 -14.42
C SER A 45 -11.23 1.78 -15.32
N PRO A 46 -10.44 1.76 -16.42
CA PRO A 46 -10.36 0.57 -17.28
C PRO A 46 -9.82 -0.68 -16.59
N CYS A 47 -8.99 -0.52 -15.56
CA CYS A 47 -8.39 -1.62 -14.81
C CYS A 47 -9.03 -1.81 -13.43
N GLU A 48 -10.07 -1.02 -13.12
CA GLU A 48 -10.69 -0.98 -11.79
C GLU A 48 -9.66 -0.92 -10.66
N ALA A 49 -8.60 -0.14 -10.90
CA ALA A 49 -7.45 -0.06 -10.03
C ALA A 49 -7.36 1.33 -9.40
N TRP A 50 -7.03 1.41 -8.12
CA TRP A 50 -6.89 2.70 -7.45
C TRP A 50 -5.89 2.68 -6.30
N ILE A 51 -5.50 3.88 -5.85
CA ILE A 51 -4.66 4.08 -4.67
C ILE A 51 -5.03 5.38 -3.98
N GLY A 52 -5.04 5.36 -2.65
CA GLY A 52 -5.20 6.57 -1.84
C GLY A 52 -3.97 7.48 -1.90
N ILE A 53 -4.11 8.66 -1.31
CA ILE A 53 -3.02 9.63 -1.17
C ILE A 53 -2.50 9.65 0.27
N HIS A 54 -1.27 10.12 0.46
CA HIS A 54 -0.74 10.38 1.79
C HIS A 54 -1.63 11.40 2.53
N ALA A 55 -1.93 11.11 3.79
CA ALA A 55 -2.69 12.02 4.64
C ALA A 55 -2.03 13.41 4.68
N ARG A 56 -2.84 14.47 4.56
CA ARG A 56 -2.41 15.88 4.51
C ARG A 56 -1.50 16.23 3.32
N SER A 57 -1.44 15.38 2.29
CA SER A 57 -0.71 15.71 1.07
C SER A 57 -1.42 16.81 0.29
N THR A 58 -0.83 18.01 0.26
CA THR A 58 -1.33 19.13 -0.57
C THR A 58 -1.13 18.90 -2.07
N ARG A 59 -0.34 17.89 -2.44
CA ARG A 59 -0.03 17.55 -3.82
C ARG A 59 -0.60 16.20 -4.25
N ASN A 60 -1.52 15.60 -3.47
CA ASN A 60 -2.13 14.31 -3.79
C ASN A 60 -1.09 13.22 -4.09
N VAL A 61 -0.01 13.15 -3.32
CA VAL A 61 1.05 12.14 -3.52
C VAL A 61 0.45 10.74 -3.26
N PRO A 62 0.50 9.81 -4.23
CA PRO A 62 -0.06 8.47 -4.06
C PRO A 62 0.71 7.69 -2.99
N LEU A 63 0.00 6.82 -2.25
CA LEU A 63 0.60 5.96 -1.22
C LEU A 63 1.52 4.88 -1.78
N GLY A 64 1.39 4.56 -3.07
CA GLY A 64 2.13 3.51 -3.75
C GLY A 64 1.53 3.23 -5.13
N ARG A 65 1.58 1.96 -5.55
CA ARG A 65 1.01 1.53 -6.83
C ARG A 65 -0.50 1.39 -6.80
N LEU A 66 -1.14 1.58 -7.96
CA LEU A 66 -2.56 1.31 -8.14
C LEU A 66 -2.85 -0.19 -7.91
N ALA A 67 -3.97 -0.46 -7.25
CA ALA A 67 -4.38 -1.81 -6.88
C ALA A 67 -5.74 -2.14 -7.49
N ASP A 68 -5.76 -3.16 -8.35
CA ASP A 68 -6.99 -3.78 -8.85
C ASP A 68 -7.66 -4.62 -7.75
N ALA A 69 -8.76 -5.29 -8.07
CA ALA A 69 -9.49 -6.11 -7.11
C ALA A 69 -8.61 -7.22 -6.49
N ALA A 70 -7.88 -7.97 -7.31
CA ALA A 70 -7.03 -9.06 -6.84
C ALA A 70 -5.90 -8.57 -5.93
N LEU A 71 -5.22 -7.48 -6.29
CA LEU A 71 -4.18 -6.91 -5.45
C LEU A 71 -4.74 -6.36 -4.13
N ARG A 72 -5.92 -5.72 -4.16
CA ARG A 72 -6.55 -5.21 -2.93
C ARG A 72 -6.88 -6.34 -1.97
N GLU A 73 -7.43 -7.44 -2.47
CA GLU A 73 -7.70 -8.63 -1.67
C GLU A 73 -6.41 -9.24 -1.10
N ALA A 74 -5.39 -9.44 -1.93
CA ALA A 74 -4.11 -9.98 -1.49
C ALA A 74 -3.43 -9.10 -0.42
N LYS A 75 -3.51 -7.77 -0.57
CA LYS A 75 -3.02 -6.80 0.42
C LYS A 75 -3.81 -6.88 1.73
N SER A 76 -5.13 -7.05 1.68
CA SER A 76 -5.97 -7.23 2.88
C SER A 76 -5.59 -8.51 3.61
N ARG A 77 -5.51 -9.64 2.90
CA ARG A 77 -5.10 -10.93 3.47
C ARG A 77 -3.71 -10.85 4.11
N LEU A 78 -2.75 -10.22 3.43
CA LEU A 78 -1.40 -10.05 3.96
C LEU A 78 -1.39 -9.15 5.20
N HIS A 79 -2.18 -8.06 5.21
CA HIS A 79 -2.33 -7.23 6.39
C HIS A 79 -2.82 -8.04 7.59
N ASP A 80 -3.86 -8.85 7.40
CA ASP A 80 -4.46 -9.68 8.45
C ASP A 80 -3.49 -10.77 8.94
N ALA A 81 -2.76 -11.40 8.03
CA ALA A 81 -1.74 -12.40 8.36
C ALA A 81 -0.57 -11.81 9.18
N LEU A 82 -0.25 -10.52 8.99
CA LEU A 82 0.80 -9.83 9.74
C LEU A 82 0.33 -9.36 11.12
N GLU A 83 -0.98 -9.18 11.35
CA GLU A 83 -1.51 -8.61 12.59
C GLU A 83 -1.09 -9.38 13.87
N PRO A 84 -1.03 -10.73 13.90
CA PRO A 84 -0.48 -11.46 15.04
C PRO A 84 0.99 -11.13 15.33
N LEU A 85 1.81 -10.95 14.30
CA LEU A 85 3.22 -10.56 14.42
C LEU A 85 3.36 -9.14 14.95
N VAL A 86 2.51 -8.23 14.45
CA VAL A 86 2.42 -6.84 14.92
C VAL A 86 2.07 -6.80 16.40
N ALA A 87 0.99 -7.48 16.80
CA ALA A 87 0.55 -7.52 18.19
C ALA A 87 1.61 -8.13 19.12
N ALA A 88 2.27 -9.20 18.69
CA ALA A 88 3.38 -9.79 19.45
C ALA A 88 4.55 -8.83 19.63
N LYS A 89 4.90 -8.08 18.57
CA LYS A 89 6.01 -7.12 18.60
C LYS A 89 5.69 -5.89 19.44
N VAL A 90 4.45 -5.40 19.42
CA VAL A 90 3.97 -4.34 20.33
C VAL A 90 4.13 -4.78 21.78
N ARG A 91 3.67 -5.99 22.13
CA ARG A 91 3.78 -6.51 23.51
C ARG A 91 5.23 -6.71 23.97
N ARG A 92 6.09 -7.21 23.08
CA ARG A 92 7.48 -7.56 23.41
C ARG A 92 8.39 -6.34 23.48
N ASP A 93 8.26 -5.41 22.54
CA ASP A 93 9.20 -4.30 22.36
C ASP A 93 8.63 -2.95 22.86
N GLY A 94 7.35 -2.90 23.26
CA GLY A 94 6.70 -1.66 23.72
C GLY A 94 6.50 -0.59 22.63
N VAL A 95 6.67 -0.95 21.36
CA VAL A 95 6.49 -0.04 20.22
C VAL A 95 5.02 0.10 19.84
N ASN A 96 4.66 1.18 19.14
CA ASN A 96 3.30 1.32 18.61
C ASN A 96 3.03 0.37 17.41
N ALA A 97 1.75 0.15 17.11
CA ALA A 97 1.32 -0.77 16.04
C ALA A 97 1.80 -0.34 14.64
N PHE A 98 1.90 0.96 14.37
CA PHE A 98 2.39 1.48 13.09
C PHE A 98 3.85 1.11 12.85
N GLU A 99 4.71 1.29 13.85
CA GLU A 99 6.11 0.92 13.80
C GLU A 99 6.28 -0.60 13.74
N ALA A 100 5.54 -1.35 14.55
CA ALA A 100 5.54 -2.81 14.52
C ALA A 100 5.14 -3.36 13.14
N ARG A 101 4.11 -2.79 12.51
CA ARG A 101 3.66 -3.16 11.16
C ARG A 101 4.71 -2.83 10.11
N SER A 102 5.29 -1.64 10.17
CA SER A 102 6.38 -1.26 9.26
C SER A 102 7.56 -2.22 9.35
N LYS A 103 7.93 -2.65 10.56
CA LYS A 103 8.97 -3.66 10.79
C LYS A 103 8.58 -5.05 10.27
N ALA A 104 7.33 -5.46 10.42
CA ALA A 104 6.83 -6.74 9.90
C ALA A 104 6.84 -6.77 8.36
N ILE A 105 6.39 -5.68 7.72
CA ILE A 105 6.46 -5.51 6.25
C ILE A 105 7.91 -5.53 5.77
N ARG A 106 8.81 -4.81 6.46
CA ARG A 106 10.23 -4.81 6.11
C ARG A 106 10.87 -6.18 6.23
N TRP A 107 10.53 -6.94 7.28
CA TRP A 107 11.00 -8.31 7.46
C TRP A 107 10.57 -9.19 6.28
N VAL A 108 9.28 -9.26 5.95
CA VAL A 108 8.84 -10.13 4.86
C VAL A 108 9.41 -9.69 3.50
N ALA A 109 9.55 -8.39 3.27
CA ALA A 109 10.19 -7.89 2.06
C ALA A 109 11.69 -8.24 1.97
N THR A 110 12.36 -8.40 3.12
CA THR A 110 13.76 -8.85 3.18
C THR A 110 13.87 -10.33 2.82
N GLU A 111 12.96 -11.18 3.32
CA GLU A 111 12.88 -12.59 2.94
C GLU A 111 12.61 -12.76 1.43
N LEU A 112 11.79 -11.87 0.86
CA LEU A 112 11.52 -11.81 -0.58
C LEU A 112 12.63 -11.17 -1.42
N ARG A 113 13.72 -10.69 -0.80
CA ARG A 113 14.84 -10.01 -1.47
C ARG A 113 14.40 -8.83 -2.35
N ILE A 114 13.40 -8.08 -1.88
CA ILE A 114 12.92 -6.88 -2.57
C ILE A 114 13.89 -5.73 -2.33
N ASP A 115 14.36 -5.11 -3.41
CA ASP A 115 15.22 -3.91 -3.37
C ASP A 115 14.62 -2.80 -4.28
N PRO A 116 14.42 -1.57 -3.77
CA PRO A 116 14.59 -1.14 -2.38
C PRO A 116 13.52 -1.72 -1.45
N LEU A 117 13.88 -1.90 -0.17
CA LEU A 117 12.95 -2.39 0.85
C LEU A 117 11.75 -1.43 0.99
N PRO A 118 10.52 -1.91 0.80
CA PRO A 118 9.32 -1.09 0.92
C PRO A 118 9.05 -0.76 2.39
N SER A 119 8.59 0.47 2.63
CA SER A 119 8.12 0.91 3.95
C SER A 119 6.64 0.57 4.18
N SER A 120 5.88 0.25 3.13
CA SER A 120 4.46 -0.04 3.22
C SER A 120 4.04 -1.15 2.25
N ILE A 121 2.93 -1.80 2.59
CA ILE A 121 2.31 -2.83 1.74
C ILE A 121 1.82 -2.26 0.41
N HIS A 122 1.60 -0.94 0.31
CA HIS A 122 1.07 -0.31 -0.89
C HIS A 122 2.02 -0.41 -2.09
N MET A 123 3.30 -0.67 -1.87
CA MET A 123 4.31 -0.85 -2.92
C MET A 123 4.36 -2.26 -3.51
N LEU A 124 3.78 -3.25 -2.82
CA LEU A 124 3.92 -4.65 -3.23
C LEU A 124 3.07 -5.01 -4.46
N SER A 125 3.64 -5.86 -5.32
CA SER A 125 2.93 -6.52 -6.41
C SER A 125 2.02 -7.64 -5.92
N LEU A 126 1.12 -8.14 -6.78
CA LEU A 126 0.24 -9.26 -6.43
C LEU A 126 1.05 -10.50 -6.07
N ASP A 127 1.97 -10.87 -6.95
CA ASP A 127 2.91 -11.97 -6.74
C ASP A 127 3.75 -11.77 -5.45
N GLN A 128 4.23 -10.56 -5.19
CA GLN A 128 4.95 -10.26 -3.94
C GLN A 128 4.05 -10.42 -2.70
N CYS A 129 2.77 -10.04 -2.77
CA CYS A 129 1.82 -10.26 -1.68
C CYS A 129 1.56 -11.76 -1.45
N GLU A 130 1.41 -12.54 -2.51
CA GLU A 130 1.19 -13.98 -2.42
C GLU A 130 2.42 -14.73 -1.88
N GLN A 131 3.62 -14.34 -2.29
CA GLN A 131 4.84 -14.91 -1.73
C GLN A 131 5.00 -14.48 -0.27
N ALA A 132 4.75 -13.22 0.07
CA ALA A 132 4.79 -12.72 1.44
C ALA A 132 3.86 -13.51 2.37
N LEU A 133 2.63 -13.79 1.92
CA LEU A 133 1.67 -14.61 2.65
C LEU A 133 2.25 -16.00 2.99
N ARG A 134 2.84 -16.68 2.00
CA ARG A 134 3.47 -18.00 2.22
C ARG A 134 4.58 -17.95 3.26
N PHE A 135 5.42 -16.90 3.24
CA PHE A 135 6.48 -16.72 4.23
C PHE A 135 5.92 -16.48 5.64
N VAL A 136 4.90 -15.63 5.76
CA VAL A 136 4.25 -15.35 7.05
C VAL A 136 3.60 -16.60 7.62
N GLU A 137 2.88 -17.36 6.79
CA GLU A 137 2.22 -18.61 7.19
C GLU A 137 3.23 -19.66 7.66
N ALA A 138 4.32 -19.87 6.89
CA ALA A 138 5.38 -20.80 7.25
C ALA A 138 6.07 -20.41 8.57
N PHE A 139 6.37 -19.12 8.76
CA PHE A 139 6.95 -18.60 10.00
C PHE A 139 6.02 -18.81 11.20
N MET A 140 4.73 -18.54 11.04
CA MET A 140 3.74 -18.72 12.10
C MET A 140 3.50 -20.20 12.43
N ALA A 141 3.59 -21.10 11.44
CA ALA A 141 3.51 -22.54 11.66
C ALA A 141 4.71 -23.06 12.46
N ALA A 142 5.94 -22.66 12.09
CA ALA A 142 7.16 -23.05 12.80
C ALA A 142 7.14 -22.64 14.29
N ARG A 143 6.57 -21.47 14.60
CA ARG A 143 6.44 -20.96 15.96
C ARG A 143 5.36 -21.63 16.81
N ARG A 144 4.40 -22.31 16.19
CA ARG A 144 3.35 -23.06 16.91
C ARG A 144 3.77 -24.49 17.23
N GLY A 145 4.71 -25.04 16.48
CA GLY A 145 5.31 -26.36 16.73
C GLY A 145 6.56 -26.35 17.61
N SER A 146 7.02 -25.16 18.05
CA SER A 146 8.14 -24.96 18.99
C SER A 146 7.62 -24.50 20.33
#